data_AF-X1R2K6-F1
#
_entry.id   AF-X1R2K6-F1
#
_cell.length_a   1.000
_cell.length_b   1.000
_cell.length_c   1.000
_cell.angle_alpha   90.00
_cell.angle_beta   90.00
_cell.angle_gamma   90.00
#
_symmetry.space_group_name_H-M   'P 1'
#
loop_
_entity.id
_entity.type
_entity.pdbx_description
1 polymer ?
#
loop_
_entity_poly.entity_id
_entity_poly.type
_entity_poly.pdbx_seq_one_letter_code
_entity_poly.pdbx_strand_id
1 'polypeptide(L)' 'VIKLRSTNCKNLITNIRWKTGVESINLTVNGENFSQFKNGWYACKCGATGFFSYDNNIIEQNFPIHEVENCPHCGI' A
#
# COMPACT_ATOMS: atom_id res chain seq x y z
N VAL A 1 -8.07 -6.38 -10.35
CA VAL A 1 -6.73 -5.77 -10.49
C VAL A 1 -5.59 -6.81 -10.40
N ILE A 2 -5.48 -7.69 -11.42
CA ILE A 2 -4.60 -8.89 -11.47
C ILE A 2 -3.19 -8.61 -12.05
N LYS A 3 -3.03 -7.49 -12.76
CA LYS A 3 -1.87 -7.21 -13.63
C LYS A 3 -0.52 -7.19 -12.89
N LEU A 4 -0.42 -6.50 -11.74
CA LEU A 4 0.86 -6.35 -11.01
C LEU A 4 1.32 -7.66 -10.33
N ARG A 5 0.39 -8.47 -9.84
CA ARG A 5 0.69 -9.80 -9.27
C ARG A 5 1.21 -10.75 -10.36
N SER A 6 0.63 -10.69 -11.57
CA SER A 6 1.02 -11.51 -12.71
C SER A 6 2.33 -11.07 -13.37
N THR A 7 2.74 -9.81 -13.27
CA THR A 7 3.99 -9.30 -13.85
C THR A 7 5.20 -9.38 -12.92
N ASN A 8 5.03 -9.95 -11.72
CA ASN A 8 6.07 -10.00 -10.68
C ASN A 8 6.69 -8.61 -10.42
N CYS A 9 5.86 -7.57 -10.47
CA CYS A 9 6.30 -6.19 -10.29
C CYS A 9 6.90 -6.00 -8.89
N LYS A 10 8.15 -5.57 -8.85
CA LYS A 10 8.94 -5.39 -7.62
C LYS A 10 8.92 -3.96 -7.09
N ASN A 11 8.55 -3.00 -7.92
CA ASN A 11 8.58 -1.59 -7.55
C ASN A 11 7.21 -0.96 -7.85
N LEU A 12 6.66 -0.28 -6.85
CA LEU A 12 5.46 0.53 -6.96
C LEU A 12 5.85 2.00 -6.80
N ILE A 13 5.63 2.78 -7.85
CA ILE A 13 5.87 4.23 -7.81
C ILE A 13 4.56 4.91 -7.46
N THR A 14 4.56 5.71 -6.39
CA THR A 14 3.36 6.45 -5.93
C THR A 14 3.74 7.84 -5.45
N ASN A 15 2.77 8.76 -5.39
CA ASN A 15 2.90 10.07 -4.76
C ASN A 15 1.85 10.28 -3.64
N ILE A 16 1.17 9.20 -3.25
CA ILE A 16 -0.04 9.28 -2.42
C ILE A 16 0.20 9.94 -1.06
N ARG A 17 1.40 9.76 -0.47
CA ARG A 17 1.77 10.31 0.83
C ARG A 17 2.16 11.77 0.78
N TRP A 18 2.89 12.18 -0.26
CA TRP A 18 3.51 13.50 -0.31
C TRP A 18 2.69 14.52 -1.10
N LYS A 19 1.77 14.07 -1.97
CA LYS A 19 0.99 14.86 -2.95
C LYS A 19 1.85 15.62 -3.98
N THR A 20 3.06 16.01 -3.63
CA THR A 20 4.13 16.55 -4.47
C THR A 20 5.42 15.78 -4.19
N GLY A 21 5.87 14.97 -5.14
CA GLY A 21 7.03 14.07 -4.99
C GLY A 21 6.64 12.61 -5.21
N VAL A 22 7.51 11.84 -5.88
CA VAL A 22 7.31 10.41 -6.13
C VAL A 22 8.19 9.60 -5.18
N GLU A 23 7.64 8.51 -4.65
CA GLU A 23 8.37 7.52 -3.88
C GLU A 23 8.27 6.14 -4.54
N SER A 24 9.32 5.35 -4.40
CA SER A 24 9.39 3.98 -4.91
C SER A 24 9.33 3.02 -3.74
N ILE A 25 8.30 2.19 -3.71
CA ILE A 25 8.09 1.15 -2.70
C ILE A 25 8.53 -0.18 -3.30
N ASN A 26 9.45 -0.87 -2.62
CA ASN A 26 9.84 -2.21 -3.03
C ASN A 26 8.80 -3.22 -2.52
N LEU A 27 8.09 -3.84 -3.44
CA LEU A 27 7.19 -4.96 -3.19
C LEU A 27 8.02 -6.25 -3.19
N THR A 28 8.10 -6.87 -2.02
CA THR A 28 8.70 -8.16 -1.74
C THR A 28 7.79 -9.32 -2.16
N VAL A 29 8.15 -10.56 -1.77
CA VAL A 29 7.40 -11.77 -2.17
C VAL A 29 6.12 -11.95 -1.34
N ASN A 30 6.09 -11.52 -0.08
CA ASN A 30 4.98 -11.74 0.84
C ASN A 30 4.57 -10.44 1.54
N GLY A 31 3.40 -9.91 1.19
CA GLY A 31 2.75 -8.83 1.93
C GLY A 31 1.88 -9.38 3.05
N GLU A 32 1.61 -8.57 4.07
CA GLU A 32 0.63 -8.92 5.12
C GLU A 32 -0.81 -8.86 4.57
N ASN A 33 -1.73 -9.64 5.13
CA ASN A 33 -3.12 -9.52 4.71
C ASN A 33 -3.69 -8.18 5.18
N PHE A 34 -4.36 -7.44 4.28
CA PHE A 34 -4.93 -6.12 4.61
C PHE A 34 -5.87 -6.18 5.83
N SER A 35 -6.57 -7.28 6.06
CA SER A 35 -7.45 -7.44 7.24
C SER A 35 -6.69 -7.48 8.57
N GLN A 36 -5.38 -7.77 8.55
CA GLN A 36 -4.50 -7.76 9.72
C GLN A 36 -3.76 -6.41 9.86
N PHE A 37 -3.80 -5.59 8.81
CA PHE A 37 -3.17 -4.28 8.79
C PHE A 37 -3.89 -3.35 9.77
N LYS A 38 -3.12 -2.79 10.70
CA LYS A 38 -3.70 -2.01 11.81
C LYS A 38 -3.79 -0.52 11.47
N ASN A 39 -2.65 0.10 11.18
CA ASN A 39 -2.55 1.54 11.02
C ASN A 39 -1.36 1.87 10.13
N GLY A 40 -1.49 2.85 9.23
CA GLY A 40 -0.39 3.41 8.46
C GLY A 40 -0.65 3.48 6.97
N TRP A 41 0.44 3.70 6.22
CA TRP A 41 0.40 3.62 4.76
C TRP A 41 0.48 2.16 4.33
N TYR A 42 -0.28 1.81 3.30
CA TYR A 42 -0.23 0.49 2.69
C TYR A 42 0.05 0.58 1.19
N ALA A 43 0.74 -0.43 0.69
CA ALA A 43 1.05 -0.65 -0.71
C ALA A 43 0.64 -2.07 -1.09
N CYS A 44 -0.43 -2.19 -1.87
CA CYS A 44 -0.96 -3.49 -2.24
C CYS A 44 -0.28 -4.03 -3.49
N LYS A 45 -0.10 -5.36 -3.57
CA LYS A 45 0.38 -6.03 -4.79
C LYS A 45 -0.57 -5.88 -5.99
N CYS A 46 -1.79 -5.41 -5.78
CA CYS A 46 -2.69 -5.01 -6.86
C CYS A 46 -2.39 -3.61 -7.41
N GLY A 47 -1.51 -2.84 -6.77
CA GLY A 47 -1.14 -1.47 -7.13
C GLY A 47 -1.86 -0.39 -6.35
N ALA A 48 -2.86 -0.75 -5.54
CA ALA A 48 -3.54 0.21 -4.68
C ALA A 48 -2.60 0.67 -3.56
N THR A 49 -2.54 1.98 -3.34
CA THR A 49 -1.81 2.58 -2.21
C THR A 49 -2.74 3.52 -1.45
N GLY A 50 -2.60 3.60 -0.13
CA GLY A 50 -3.40 4.52 0.67
C GLY A 50 -2.98 4.55 2.13
N PHE A 51 -3.66 5.37 2.92
CA PHE A 51 -3.51 5.40 4.37
C PHE A 51 -4.75 4.77 5.02
N PHE A 52 -4.54 3.90 6.00
CA PHE A 52 -5.61 3.32 6.81
C PHE A 52 -5.31 3.55 8.29
N SER A 53 -6.31 3.96 9.04
CA SER A 53 -6.21 4.16 10.47
C SER A 53 -7.58 3.97 11.12
N TYR A 54 -7.59 3.40 12.32
CA TYR A 54 -8.78 3.32 13.16
C TYR A 54 -9.10 4.64 13.88
N ASP A 55 -8.12 5.54 14.01
CA ASP A 55 -8.29 6.85 14.62
C ASP A 55 -8.05 7.96 13.58
N ASN A 56 -8.95 8.93 13.53
CA ASN A 56 -8.92 10.03 12.56
C ASN A 56 -8.04 11.21 13.00
N ASN A 57 -7.51 11.20 14.23
CA ASN A 57 -6.63 12.26 14.75
C ASN A 57 -5.14 11.94 14.51
N ILE A 58 -4.83 10.83 13.84
CA ILE A 58 -3.46 10.43 13.57
C ILE A 58 -2.88 11.26 12.42
N ILE A 59 -1.65 11.75 12.63
CA ILE A 59 -0.86 12.41 11.58
C ILE A 59 -0.26 11.33 10.67
N GLU A 60 -0.78 11.22 9.44
CA GLU A 60 -0.40 10.22 8.44
C GLU A 60 1.11 10.18 8.11
N GLN A 61 1.79 11.31 8.26
CA GLN A 61 3.18 11.51 7.81
C GLN A 61 4.23 10.72 8.61
N ASN A 62 3.92 10.20 9.79
CA ASN A 62 4.91 9.47 10.62
C ASN A 62 4.85 7.95 10.48
N PHE A 63 3.95 7.42 9.65
CA PHE A 63 3.78 5.97 9.55
C PHE A 63 4.72 5.35 8.51
N PRO A 64 5.28 4.16 8.79
CA PRO A 64 5.93 3.37 7.76
C PRO A 64 4.91 2.91 6.71
N ILE A 65 5.42 2.49 5.56
CA ILE A 65 4.63 1.89 4.49
C ILE A 65 4.68 0.38 4.66
N HIS A 66 3.52 -0.25 4.65
CA HIS A 66 3.35 -1.69 4.76
C HIS A 66 2.98 -2.29 3.41
N GLU A 67 3.70 -3.33 3.00
CA GLU A 67 3.28 -4.13 1.87
C GLU A 67 2.10 -5.01 2.28
N VAL A 68 0.99 -4.91 1.54
CA VAL A 68 -0.23 -5.67 1.84
C VAL A 68 -0.73 -6.47 0.65
N GLU A 69 -1.58 -7.46 0.93
CA GLU A 69 -2.37 -8.17 -0.07
C GLU A 69 -3.85 -8.26 0.31
N ASN A 70 -4.69 -8.56 -0.68
CA ASN A 70 -6.14 -8.68 -0.52
C ASN A 70 -6.82 -7.41 0.02
N CYS A 71 -6.33 -6.23 -0.39
CA CYS A 71 -7.01 -4.97 -0.07
C CYS A 71 -8.39 -4.87 -0.76
N PRO A 72 -9.28 -3.96 -0.32
CA PRO A 72 -10.62 -3.79 -0.91
C PRO A 72 -10.61 -3.54 -2.43
N HIS A 73 -9.52 -2.97 -2.95
CA HIS A 73 -9.37 -2.70 -4.38
C HIS A 73 -8.96 -3.93 -5.21
N CYS A 74 -8.53 -5.05 -4.61
CA CYS A 74 -8.07 -6.21 -5.37
C CYS A 74 -9.15 -6.80 -6.30
N GLY A 75 -10.42 -6.75 -5.88
CA GLY A 75 -11.57 -7.31 -6.60
C GLY A 75 -12.21 -6.40 -7.66
N ILE A 76 -11.68 -5.19 -7.82
CA ILE A 76 -12.15 -4.18 -8.80
C ILE A 76 -11.35 -4.31 -10.11
#